data_AF-A0A165P9A5-F1
#
_entry.id   AF-A0A165P9A5-F1
#
_cell.length_a   1.000
_cell.length_b   1.000
_cell.length_c   1.000
_cell.angle_alpha   90.00
_cell.angle_beta   90.00
_cell.angle_gamma   90.00
#
_symmetry.space_group_name_H-M   'P 1'
#
loop_
_entity.id
_entity.type
_entity.pdbx_description
1 polymer ?
#
loop_
_entity_poly.entity_id
_entity_poly.type
_entity_poly.pdbx_seq_one_letter_code
_entity_poly.pdbx_strand_id
1 'polypeptide(L)'
;MASVQRLFLSAPQFAVVGASTNKEKFGTKVLRWYIDRSKEVTPVHPKEPELEGLKTVKALAALPDPAHTSVSVITPPAVTLGVLREAKALGVPALWIQPGAEDAAVRSYIEEAGLTDRVVLGGPCVLVLGDGILAGLETEKKANL
;
A
#
# COMPACT_ATOMS: atom_id res chain seq x y z
N MET A 1 2.96 -1.28 -21.46
CA MET A 1 2.40 -0.62 -20.26
C MET A 1 3.10 -1.20 -19.04
N ALA A 2 3.57 -0.37 -18.12
CA ALA A 2 4.10 -0.88 -16.85
C ALA A 2 2.96 -1.51 -16.04
N SER A 3 3.22 -2.62 -15.34
CA SER A 3 2.20 -3.25 -14.50
C SER A 3 1.84 -2.34 -13.32
N VAL A 4 0.61 -2.47 -12.79
CA VAL A 4 0.15 -1.67 -11.64
C VAL A 4 1.08 -1.84 -10.42
N GLN A 5 1.68 -3.03 -10.26
CA GLN A 5 2.68 -3.27 -9.21
C GLN A 5 3.94 -2.41 -9.37
N ARG A 6 4.40 -2.19 -10.61
CA ARG A 6 5.54 -1.30 -10.90
C ARG A 6 5.17 0.16 -10.65
N LEU A 7 3.97 0.58 -11.06
CA LEU A 7 3.43 1.92 -10.73
C LEU A 7 3.45 2.13 -9.22
N PHE A 8 2.90 1.17 -8.46
CA PHE A 8 2.83 1.21 -7.01
C PHE A 8 4.21 1.37 -6.35
N LEU A 9 5.19 0.53 -6.71
CA LEU A 9 6.54 0.57 -6.12
C LEU A 9 7.44 1.70 -6.66
N SER A 10 6.96 2.49 -7.63
CA SER A 10 7.66 3.66 -8.13
C SER A 10 7.38 4.94 -7.33
N ALA A 11 6.38 4.92 -6.43
CA ALA A 11 6.09 6.06 -5.55
C ALA A 11 7.26 6.36 -4.61
N PRO A 12 7.49 7.64 -4.26
CA PRO A 12 8.53 8.02 -3.31
C PRO A 12 8.19 7.62 -1.87
N GLN A 13 6.89 7.63 -1.52
CA GLN A 13 6.40 7.35 -0.18
C GLN A 13 5.41 6.18 -0.18
N PHE A 14 5.32 5.52 0.98
CA PHE A 14 4.41 4.41 1.21
C PHE A 14 3.61 4.58 2.50
N ALA A 15 2.42 4.00 2.52
CA ALA A 15 1.66 3.84 3.74
C ALA A 15 1.19 2.39 3.91
N VAL A 16 1.05 1.96 5.17
CA VAL A 16 0.54 0.63 5.50
C VAL A 16 -0.69 0.76 6.39
N VAL A 17 -1.84 0.32 5.86
CA VAL A 17 -3.08 0.18 6.62
C VAL A 17 -3.24 -1.29 7.02
N GLY A 18 -3.42 -1.55 8.32
CA GLY A 18 -3.59 -2.90 8.86
C GLY A 18 -2.39 -3.48 9.62
N ALA A 19 -1.31 -2.70 9.77
CA ALA A 19 -0.27 -3.02 10.76
C ALA A 19 -0.81 -2.89 12.19
N SER A 20 -0.26 -3.67 13.13
CA SER A 20 -0.62 -3.58 14.55
C SER A 20 0.57 -3.94 15.44
N THR A 21 0.41 -3.87 16.76
CA THR A 21 1.44 -4.27 17.74
C THR A 21 1.77 -5.77 17.70
N ASN A 22 0.95 -6.59 17.03
CA ASN A 22 1.21 -8.02 16.85
C ASN A 22 2.11 -8.23 15.62
N LYS A 23 3.37 -8.57 15.90
CA LYS A 23 4.44 -8.78 14.92
C LYS A 23 4.24 -10.00 14.01
N GLU A 24 3.39 -10.94 14.39
CA GLU A 24 3.12 -12.15 13.61
C GLU A 24 2.13 -11.90 12.48
N LYS A 25 1.31 -10.84 12.60
CA LYS A 25 0.30 -10.48 11.58
C LYS A 25 0.94 -9.95 10.31
N PHE A 26 0.31 -10.25 9.18
CA PHE A 26 0.79 -9.85 7.87
C PHE A 26 0.93 -8.35 7.69
N GLY A 27 0.03 -7.53 8.25
CA GLY A 27 0.15 -6.07 8.18
C GLY A 27 1.46 -5.56 8.78
N THR A 28 1.87 -6.11 9.92
CA THR A 28 3.14 -5.74 10.58
C THR A 28 4.35 -6.31 9.85
N LYS A 29 4.24 -7.51 9.26
CA LYS A 29 5.28 -8.06 8.37
C LYS A 29 5.48 -7.20 7.12
N VAL A 30 4.40 -6.72 6.51
CA VAL A 30 4.45 -5.78 5.38
C VAL A 30 5.07 -4.45 5.79
N LEU A 31 4.72 -3.90 6.96
CA LEU A 31 5.35 -2.69 7.47
C LEU A 31 6.88 -2.85 7.60
N ARG A 32 7.33 -3.94 8.22
CA ARG A 32 8.76 -4.27 8.34
C ARG A 32 9.45 -4.44 7.00
N TRP A 33 8.77 -5.06 6.03
CA TRP A 33 9.31 -5.20 4.68
C TRP A 33 9.75 -3.87 4.08
N TYR A 34 8.96 -2.80 4.25
CA TYR A 34 9.36 -1.45 3.83
C TYR A 34 10.52 -0.88 4.64
N ILE A 35 10.49 -1.04 5.97
CA ILE A 35 11.55 -0.56 6.89
C ILE A 35 12.90 -1.19 6.54
N ASP A 36 12.93 -2.52 6.37
CA ASP A 36 14.14 -3.30 6.06
C ASP A 36 14.76 -2.90 4.72
N ARG A 37 13.98 -2.26 3.84
CA ARG A 37 14.39 -1.75 2.52
C ARG A 37 14.62 -0.24 2.50
N SER A 38 14.64 0.37 3.68
CA SER A 38 14.81 1.82 3.87
C SER A 38 13.84 2.64 3.01
N LYS A 39 12.61 2.13 2.83
CA LYS A 39 11.54 2.87 2.15
C LYS A 39 10.87 3.81 3.14
N GLU A 40 10.53 5.00 2.68
CA GLU A 40 9.76 5.97 3.47
C GLU A 40 8.33 5.44 3.64
N VAL A 41 7.99 4.98 4.85
CA VAL A 41 6.72 4.34 5.13
C VAL A 41 6.06 4.92 6.38
N THR A 42 4.76 5.19 6.30
CA THR A 42 3.95 5.64 7.44
C THR A 42 2.85 4.61 7.76
N PRO A 43 2.81 4.05 8.99
CA PRO A 43 1.69 3.22 9.41
C PRO A 43 0.43 4.08 9.62
N VAL A 44 -0.71 3.61 9.10
CA VAL A 44 -2.01 4.25 9.29
C VAL A 44 -2.83 3.40 10.26
N HIS A 45 -3.09 3.94 11.45
CA HIS A 45 -3.72 3.20 12.52
C HIS A 45 -4.62 4.10 13.39
N PRO A 46 -5.86 3.69 13.71
CA PRO A 46 -6.82 4.58 14.39
C PRO A 46 -6.50 4.84 15.88
N LYS A 47 -5.73 3.95 16.51
CA LYS A 47 -5.53 3.93 17.98
C LYS A 47 -4.06 4.03 18.40
N GLU A 48 -3.25 3.04 18.04
CA GLU A 48 -1.81 3.02 18.35
C GLU A 48 -1.10 4.25 17.77
N PRO A 49 -0.39 5.06 18.58
CA PRO A 49 0.33 6.24 18.12
C PRO A 49 1.70 5.92 17.50
N GLU A 50 2.21 4.70 17.72
CA GLU A 50 3.49 4.23 17.20
C GLU A 50 3.42 2.74 16.87
N LEU A 51 4.03 2.33 15.76
CA LEU A 51 4.19 0.94 15.36
C LEU A 51 5.58 0.73 14.76
N GLU A 52 6.30 -0.30 15.23
CA GLU A 52 7.67 -0.62 14.77
C GLU A 52 8.63 0.60 14.81
N GLY A 53 8.49 1.46 15.84
CA GLY A 53 9.31 2.66 16.00
C GLY A 53 8.90 3.85 15.12
N LEU A 54 7.84 3.72 14.32
CA LEU A 54 7.32 4.76 13.44
C LEU A 54 6.05 5.37 14.01
N LYS A 55 5.97 6.71 14.00
CA LYS A 55 4.74 7.42 14.33
C LYS A 55 3.63 7.04 13.36
N THR A 56 2.44 6.82 13.90
CA THR A 56 1.27 6.53 13.07
C THR A 56 0.48 7.79 12.76
N VAL A 57 -0.31 7.73 11.69
CA VAL A 57 -1.39 8.69 11.42
C VAL A 57 -2.75 7.98 11.49
N LYS A 58 -3.81 8.72 11.83
CA LYS A 58 -5.14 8.11 12.07
C LYS A 58 -5.91 7.77 10.79
N ALA A 59 -5.58 8.41 9.68
CA ALA A 59 -6.28 8.30 8.40
C ALA A 59 -5.34 8.68 7.25
N LEU A 60 -5.69 8.34 6.00
CA LEU A 60 -4.86 8.70 4.85
C LEU A 60 -4.77 10.22 4.66
N ALA A 61 -5.82 10.96 5.00
CA ALA A 61 -5.84 12.42 4.91
C ALA A 61 -4.83 13.11 5.83
N ALA A 62 -4.28 12.39 6.81
CA ALA A 62 -3.23 12.89 7.71
C ALA A 62 -1.81 12.53 7.26
N LEU A 63 -1.65 11.84 6.12
CA LEU A 63 -0.35 11.69 5.48
C LEU A 63 0.16 13.06 4.99
N PRO A 64 1.48 13.31 5.03
CA PRO A 64 2.05 14.59 4.62
C PRO A 64 1.86 14.89 3.12
N ASP A 65 1.90 13.86 2.27
CA ASP A 65 1.71 13.98 0.82
C ASP A 65 0.99 12.74 0.25
N PRO A 66 -0.35 12.65 0.41
CA PRO A 66 -1.14 11.53 -0.09
C PRO A 66 -0.99 11.32 -1.61
N ALA A 67 -0.80 12.39 -2.39
CA ALA A 67 -0.72 12.33 -3.85
C ALA A 67 0.55 11.63 -4.37
N HIS A 68 1.59 11.54 -3.54
CA HIS A 68 2.83 10.81 -3.84
C HIS A 68 3.05 9.58 -2.93
N THR A 69 2.03 9.16 -2.18
CA THR A 69 2.10 8.02 -1.26
C THR A 69 1.30 6.82 -1.76
N SER A 70 1.95 5.71 -2.10
CA SER A 70 1.25 4.45 -2.44
C SER A 70 0.86 3.67 -1.18
N VAL A 71 -0.32 3.02 -1.18
CA VAL A 71 -0.92 2.45 0.04
C VAL A 71 -1.06 0.93 -0.01
N SER A 72 -0.37 0.21 0.87
CA SER A 72 -0.59 -1.21 1.14
C SER A 72 -1.76 -1.40 2.11
N VAL A 73 -2.72 -2.27 1.75
CA VAL A 73 -3.94 -2.50 2.54
C VAL A 73 -4.05 -3.96 2.96
N ILE A 74 -4.07 -4.19 4.29
CA ILE A 74 -4.10 -5.51 4.94
C ILE A 74 -5.19 -5.52 6.03
N THR A 75 -6.38 -5.02 5.69
CA THR A 75 -7.52 -4.90 6.61
C THR A 75 -8.70 -5.78 6.16
N PRO A 76 -9.69 -6.05 7.03
CA PRO A 76 -10.91 -6.71 6.60
C PRO A 76 -11.63 -5.95 5.47
N PRO A 77 -12.33 -6.62 4.54
CA PRO A 77 -12.90 -5.99 3.34
C PRO A 77 -13.78 -4.76 3.58
N ALA A 78 -14.58 -4.75 4.66
CA ALA A 78 -15.39 -3.60 5.04
C ALA A 78 -14.55 -2.33 5.33
N VAL A 79 -13.37 -2.51 5.92
CA VAL A 79 -12.42 -1.41 6.15
C VAL A 79 -11.70 -1.04 4.86
N THR A 80 -11.31 -2.03 4.04
CA THR A 80 -10.70 -1.81 2.72
C THR A 80 -11.55 -0.90 1.84
N LEU A 81 -12.87 -1.07 1.82
CA LEU A 81 -13.78 -0.19 1.08
C LEU A 81 -13.70 1.28 1.53
N GLY A 82 -13.59 1.53 2.83
CA GLY A 82 -13.41 2.88 3.36
C GLY A 82 -12.07 3.49 2.91
N VAL A 83 -11.00 2.70 3.00
CA VAL A 83 -9.65 3.09 2.56
C VAL A 83 -9.64 3.43 1.06
N LEU A 84 -10.29 2.62 0.22
CA LEU A 84 -10.38 2.87 -1.22
C LEU A 84 -11.11 4.18 -1.55
N ARG A 85 -12.20 4.48 -0.85
CA ARG A 85 -12.94 5.74 -1.02
C ARG A 85 -12.10 6.95 -0.62
N GLU A 86 -11.43 6.87 0.52
CA GLU A 86 -10.55 7.93 1.01
C GLU A 86 -9.36 8.15 0.06
N ALA A 87 -8.69 7.07 -0.33
CA ALA A 87 -7.56 7.11 -1.26
C ALA A 87 -7.93 7.74 -2.61
N LYS A 88 -9.11 7.39 -3.17
CA LYS A 88 -9.63 8.01 -4.39
C LYS A 88 -9.85 9.51 -4.22
N ALA A 89 -10.45 9.93 -3.10
CA ALA A 89 -10.72 11.34 -2.83
C ALA A 89 -9.43 12.17 -2.66
N LEU A 90 -8.39 11.57 -2.10
CA LEU A 90 -7.09 12.21 -1.86
C LEU A 90 -6.13 12.15 -3.05
N GLY A 91 -6.50 11.46 -4.13
CA GLY A 91 -5.64 11.31 -5.31
C GLY A 91 -4.43 10.41 -5.07
N VAL A 92 -4.54 9.42 -4.16
CA VAL A 92 -3.50 8.40 -3.95
C VAL A 92 -3.15 7.73 -5.28
N PRO A 93 -1.86 7.63 -5.64
CA PRO A 93 -1.45 7.20 -6.98
C PRO A 93 -1.72 5.72 -7.24
N ALA A 94 -1.52 4.87 -6.24
CA ALA A 94 -1.74 3.44 -6.34
C ALA A 94 -2.01 2.77 -4.98
N LEU A 95 -2.75 1.67 -5.01
CA LEU A 95 -3.00 0.83 -3.84
C LEU A 95 -2.64 -0.63 -4.14
N TRP A 96 -2.24 -1.37 -3.11
CA TRP A 96 -2.05 -2.81 -3.19
C TRP A 96 -2.91 -3.49 -2.12
N ILE A 97 -3.98 -4.14 -2.57
CA ILE A 97 -4.88 -4.90 -1.71
C ILE A 97 -4.26 -6.27 -1.52
N GLN A 98 -3.79 -6.54 -0.30
CA GLN A 98 -3.15 -7.82 0.00
C GLN A 98 -4.19 -8.95 0.10
N PRO A 99 -3.80 -10.22 -0.13
CA PRO A 99 -4.73 -11.33 -0.09
C PRO A 99 -5.55 -11.39 1.21
N GLY A 100 -6.87 -11.48 1.06
CA GLY A 100 -7.82 -11.55 2.17
C GLY A 100 -8.33 -10.18 2.63
N ALA A 101 -7.85 -9.09 2.04
CA ALA A 101 -8.38 -7.75 2.26
C ALA A 101 -9.49 -7.37 1.25
N GLU A 102 -9.85 -8.26 0.35
CA GLU A 102 -10.87 -8.08 -0.66
C GLU A 102 -12.05 -9.06 -0.54
N ASP A 103 -13.22 -8.61 -1.00
CA ASP A 103 -14.42 -9.41 -1.24
C ASP A 103 -15.10 -8.95 -2.54
N ALA A 104 -16.31 -9.44 -2.83
CA ALA A 104 -17.05 -9.04 -4.03
C ALA A 104 -17.33 -7.52 -4.06
N ALA A 105 -17.64 -6.90 -2.92
CA ALA A 105 -17.95 -5.47 -2.86
C ALA A 105 -16.69 -4.61 -3.11
N VAL A 106 -15.53 -5.01 -2.59
CA VAL A 106 -14.23 -4.37 -2.90
C VAL A 106 -13.95 -4.42 -4.40
N ARG A 107 -14.17 -5.58 -5.03
CA ARG A 107 -13.94 -5.77 -6.48
C ARG A 107 -14.87 -4.88 -7.30
N SER A 108 -16.18 -4.92 -7.03
CA SER A 108 -17.15 -4.08 -7.73
C SER A 108 -16.84 -2.59 -7.57
N TYR A 109 -16.47 -2.14 -6.37
CA TYR A 109 -16.10 -0.74 -6.16
C TYR A 109 -14.89 -0.32 -6.99
N ILE A 110 -13.84 -1.14 -7.07
CA ILE A 110 -12.64 -0.82 -7.86
C ILE A 110 -12.99 -0.62 -9.34
N GLU A 111 -13.86 -1.47 -9.88
CA GLU A 111 -14.34 -1.40 -11.26
C GLU A 111 -15.22 -0.16 -11.49
N GLU A 112 -16.29 0.02 -10.70
CA GLU A 112 -17.22 1.14 -10.79
C GLU A 112 -16.54 2.50 -10.58
N ALA A 113 -15.50 2.53 -9.73
CA ALA A 113 -14.76 3.73 -9.44
C ALA A 113 -13.67 4.05 -10.47
N GLY A 114 -13.42 3.17 -11.45
CA GLY A 114 -12.38 3.35 -12.47
C GLY A 114 -10.97 3.31 -11.90
N LEU A 115 -10.69 2.40 -10.96
CA LEU A 115 -9.42 2.30 -10.24
C LEU A 115 -8.57 1.10 -10.67
N THR A 116 -8.98 0.35 -11.69
CA THR A 116 -8.33 -0.90 -12.13
C THR A 116 -6.90 -0.72 -12.62
N ASP A 117 -6.54 0.48 -13.07
CA ASP A 117 -5.19 0.87 -13.51
C ASP A 117 -4.26 1.30 -12.36
N ARG A 118 -4.80 1.44 -11.14
CA ARG A 118 -4.09 1.94 -9.95
C ARG A 118 -4.12 0.99 -8.77
N VAL A 119 -5.02 0.00 -8.78
CA VAL A 119 -5.15 -0.96 -7.70
C VAL A 119 -4.59 -2.32 -8.11
N VAL A 120 -3.55 -2.76 -7.40
CA VAL A 120 -3.12 -4.15 -7.46
C VAL A 120 -4.13 -4.98 -6.67
N LEU A 121 -4.82 -5.86 -7.38
CA LEU A 121 -5.86 -6.72 -6.84
C LEU A 121 -5.65 -8.15 -7.34
N GLY A 122 -5.65 -9.10 -6.40
CA GLY A 122 -5.36 -10.50 -6.70
C GLY A 122 -3.89 -10.78 -6.98
N GLY A 123 -3.52 -12.06 -6.89
CA GLY A 123 -2.14 -12.50 -7.04
C GLY A 123 -1.31 -12.41 -5.75
N PRO A 124 0.02 -12.60 -5.85
CA PRO A 124 0.88 -12.71 -4.67
C PRO A 124 1.06 -11.39 -3.92
N CYS A 125 1.36 -11.53 -2.63
CA CYS A 125 1.61 -10.42 -1.71
C CYS A 125 2.87 -9.61 -2.09
N VAL A 126 2.95 -8.35 -1.62
CA VAL A 126 4.18 -7.52 -1.73
C VAL A 126 5.40 -8.21 -1.12
N LEU A 127 5.21 -9.02 -0.07
CA LEU A 127 6.28 -9.82 0.52
C LEU A 127 6.91 -10.84 -0.44
N VAL A 128 6.17 -11.26 -1.47
CA VAL A 128 6.60 -12.28 -2.44
C VAL A 128 7.19 -11.61 -3.69
N LEU A 129 6.51 -10.60 -4.23
CA LEU A 129 6.91 -9.99 -5.52
C LEU A 129 7.75 -8.71 -5.37
N GLY A 130 7.69 -8.05 -4.22
CA GLY A 130 8.17 -6.69 -4.06
C GLY A 130 9.67 -6.54 -4.37
N ASP A 131 10.50 -7.49 -3.94
CA ASP A 131 11.96 -7.45 -4.19
C ASP A 131 12.30 -7.53 -5.67
N GLY A 132 11.68 -8.47 -6.38
CA GLY A 132 11.90 -8.61 -7.83
C GLY A 132 11.48 -7.37 -8.59
N ILE A 133 10.38 -6.73 -8.18
CA ILE A 133 9.91 -5.49 -8.81
C ILE A 133 10.88 -4.33 -8.52
N LEU A 134 11.32 -4.16 -7.26
CA LEU A 134 12.28 -3.12 -6.88
C LEU A 134 13.60 -3.25 -7.64
N ALA A 135 14.16 -4.47 -7.72
CA ALA A 135 15.39 -4.73 -8.48
C ALA A 135 15.23 -4.39 -9.98
N GLY A 136 14.06 -4.69 -10.57
CA GLY A 136 13.73 -4.32 -11.93
C GLY A 136 13.70 -2.80 -12.15
N LEU A 137 13.06 -2.06 -11.24
CA LEU A 137 12.99 -0.59 -11.29
C LEU A 137 14.38 0.06 -11.15
N GLU A 138 15.24 -0.47 -10.30
CA GLU A 138 16.62 0.02 -10.13
C GLU A 138 17.47 -0.21 -11.38
N THR A 139 17.32 -1.38 -12.01
CA THR A 139 18.03 -1.71 -13.26
C THR A 139 17.64 -0.76 -14.38
N GLU A 140 16.34 -0.46 -14.52
CA GLU A 140 15.84 0.48 -15.52
C GLU A 140 16.30 1.92 -15.26
N LYS A 141 16.36 2.36 -13.99
CA LYS A 141 16.92 3.67 -13.65
C LYS A 141 18.38 3.78 -14.07
N LYS A 142 19.20 2.74 -13.83
CA LYS A 142 20.61 2.72 -14.23
C LYS A 142 20.81 2.68 -15.75
N ALA A 143 19.91 2.03 -16.49
CA ALA A 143 19.98 1.97 -17.95
C ALA A 143 19.61 3.30 -18.63
N ASN A 144 18.91 4.18 -17.94
CA ASN A 144 18.44 5.48 -18.45
C ASN A 144 19.26 6.68 -17.93
N LEU A 145 20.34 6.42 -17.20
CA LEU A 145 21.33 7.39 -16.71
C LEU A 145 22.55 7.40 -17.64
#